data_AF-A0A645DKC2-F1
#
_entry.id   AF-A0A645DKC2-F1
#
_cell.length_a   1.000
_cell.length_b   1.000
_cell.length_c   1.000
_cell.angle_alpha   90.00
_cell.angle_beta   90.00
_cell.angle_gamma   90.00
#
_symmetry.space_group_name_H-M   'P 1'
#
loop_
_entity.id
_entity.type
_entity.pdbx_description
1 polymer ?
#
loop_
_entity_poly.entity_id
_entity_poly.type
_entity_poly.pdbx_seq_one_letter_code
_entity_poly.pdbx_strand_id
1 'polypeptide(L)' 'MNQTQKSKLLSDIPEVDVVVKMGCNVVCPFLPGKYVEDWGLEDPTGKSDEEFIKTAKIIENKVKDLARRIQCGELNLN' A
#
# COMPACT_ATOMS: atom_id res chain seq x y z
N MET A 1 -17.82 7.52 0.38
CA MET A 1 -16.53 6.84 0.59
C MET A 1 -15.91 7.41 1.85
N ASN A 2 -15.35 6.57 2.74
CA ASN A 2 -14.83 6.88 4.11
C ASN A 2 -15.74 6.59 5.32
N GLN A 3 -16.93 6.02 5.15
CA GLN A 3 -17.81 5.77 6.32
C GLN A 3 -17.27 4.67 7.27
N THR A 4 -16.39 3.77 6.79
CA THR A 4 -15.90 2.61 7.56
C THR A 4 -14.39 2.51 7.67
N GLN A 5 -13.63 3.35 6.95
CA GLN A 5 -12.16 3.30 6.94
C GLN A 5 -11.58 4.50 7.69
N LYS A 6 -10.60 4.22 8.55
CA LYS A 6 -9.89 5.20 9.38
C LYS A 6 -8.44 4.77 9.56
N SER A 7 -7.57 5.70 9.93
CA SER A 7 -6.20 5.40 10.35
C SER A 7 -6.19 4.43 11.53
N LYS A 8 -5.26 3.46 11.49
CA LYS A 8 -5.10 2.39 12.47
C LYS A 8 -3.61 2.28 12.82
N LEU A 9 -3.31 1.82 14.03
CA LEU A 9 -1.93 1.47 14.38
C LEU A 9 -1.58 0.14 13.71
N LEU A 10 -0.28 -0.13 13.54
CA LEU A 10 0.19 -1.42 13.01
C LEU A 10 -0.29 -2.61 13.87
N SER A 11 -0.43 -2.41 15.19
CA SER A 11 -0.96 -3.41 16.13
C SER A 11 -2.45 -3.72 15.93
N ASP A 12 -3.20 -2.84 15.26
CA ASP A 12 -4.64 -2.99 15.04
C ASP A 12 -4.94 -3.65 13.68
N ILE A 13 -3.91 -3.95 12.89
CA ILE A 13 -4.03 -4.62 11.60
C ILE A 13 -4.11 -6.14 11.87
N PRO A 14 -5.14 -6.84 11.34
CA PRO A 14 -5.22 -8.29 11.45
C PRO A 14 -4.10 -8.96 10.65
N GLU A 15 -3.98 -10.28 10.73
CA GLU A 15 -3.09 -11.02 9.84
C GLU A 15 -3.47 -10.80 8.38
N VAL A 16 -2.45 -10.57 7.54
CA VAL A 16 -2.60 -10.29 6.11
C VAL A 16 -1.62 -11.11 5.30
N ASP A 17 -2.03 -11.58 4.13
CA ASP A 17 -1.15 -12.31 3.21
C ASP A 17 -0.19 -11.36 2.47
N VAL A 18 -0.66 -10.15 2.14
CA VAL A 18 0.06 -9.18 1.32
C VAL A 18 0.22 -7.86 2.07
N VAL A 19 1.47 -7.40 2.21
CA VAL A 19 1.81 -6.10 2.78
C VAL A 19 2.42 -5.22 1.71
N VAL A 20 1.79 -4.07 1.43
CA VAL A 20 2.32 -3.06 0.52
C VAL A 20 2.80 -1.87 1.34
N LYS A 21 4.09 -1.57 1.23
CA LYS A 21 4.69 -0.33 1.76
C LYS A 21 4.63 0.73 0.67
N MET A 22 4.29 1.96 1.04
CA MET A 22 4.15 3.06 0.09
C MET A 22 5.35 4.02 0.14
N GLY A 23 6.54 3.54 0.54
CA GLY A 23 7.67 4.38 0.91
C GLY A 23 7.63 4.78 2.38
N CYS A 24 8.81 4.92 3.00
CA CYS A 24 8.93 5.36 4.38
C CYS A 24 10.15 6.25 4.57
N ASN A 25 9.96 7.41 5.21
CA ASN A 25 11.07 8.24 5.71
C ASN A 25 11.56 7.77 7.10
N VAL A 26 11.01 6.68 7.63
CA VAL A 26 11.34 6.12 8.95
C VAL A 26 11.49 4.59 8.88
N VAL A 27 12.13 3.99 9.89
CA VAL A 27 12.25 2.53 9.98
C VAL A 27 10.88 1.95 10.34
N CYS A 28 10.23 1.26 9.40
CA CYS A 28 8.97 0.57 9.69
C CYS A 28 9.22 -0.63 10.63
N PRO A 29 8.43 -0.79 11.71
CA PRO A 29 8.34 -2.04 12.44
C PRO A 29 7.97 -3.19 11.49
N PHE A 30 8.46 -4.40 11.78
CA PHE A 30 8.11 -5.59 11.00
C PHE A 30 6.61 -5.87 11.11
N LEU A 31 5.90 -5.86 9.97
CA LEU A 31 4.52 -6.32 9.85
C LEU A 31 4.55 -7.66 9.10
N PRO A 32 4.03 -8.75 9.68
CA PRO A 32 4.06 -10.06 9.05
C PRO A 32 3.15 -10.08 7.81
N GLY A 33 3.65 -10.72 6.75
CA GLY A 33 2.92 -10.99 5.53
C GLY A 33 3.68 -12.02 4.69
N LYS A 34 2.96 -12.83 3.93
CA LYS A 34 3.56 -13.84 3.04
C LYS A 34 4.30 -13.20 1.87
N TYR A 35 3.76 -12.08 1.39
CA TYR A 35 4.38 -11.27 0.35
C TYR A 35 4.44 -9.81 0.81
N VAL A 36 5.62 -9.20 0.68
CA VAL A 36 5.86 -7.81 1.04
C VAL A 36 6.50 -7.10 -0.13
N GLU A 37 5.90 -6.01 -0.61
CA GLU A 37 6.51 -5.14 -1.62
C GLU A 37 6.50 -3.68 -1.17
N ASP A 38 7.47 -2.91 -1.68
CA ASP A 38 7.57 -1.48 -1.43
C ASP A 38 7.41 -0.72 -2.74
N TRP A 39 6.48 0.23 -2.76
CA TRP A 39 6.20 1.08 -3.90
C TRP A 39 7.00 2.39 -3.88
N GLY A 40 7.65 2.73 -2.76
CA GLY A 40 8.56 3.87 -2.66
C GLY A 40 7.95 5.20 -3.09
N LEU A 41 6.68 5.46 -2.76
CA LEU A 41 5.99 6.68 -3.16
C LEU A 41 6.45 7.85 -2.29
N GLU A 42 6.53 9.03 -2.89
CA GLU A 42 6.74 10.26 -2.13
C GLU A 42 5.45 10.67 -1.42
N ASP A 43 5.57 11.08 -0.16
CA ASP A 43 4.45 11.61 0.61
C ASP A 43 3.99 12.96 0.01
N PRO A 44 2.73 13.06 -0.47
CA PRO A 44 2.20 14.31 -1.00
C PRO A 44 1.82 15.32 0.09
N THR A 45 1.93 14.98 1.38
CA THR A 45 1.58 15.87 2.49
C THR A 45 2.29 17.22 2.37
N GLY A 46 1.52 18.31 2.43
CA GLY A 46 2.02 19.68 2.31
C GLY A 46 2.32 20.13 0.87
N LYS A 47 2.12 19.28 -0.14
CA LYS A 47 2.19 19.63 -1.56
C LYS A 47 0.82 20.10 -2.08
N SER A 48 0.74 20.45 -3.37
CA SER A 48 -0.49 20.91 -4.02
C SER A 48 -1.44 19.75 -4.36
N ASP A 49 -2.71 20.08 -4.64
CA ASP A 49 -3.74 19.11 -5.02
C ASP A 49 -3.34 18.29 -6.27
N GLU A 50 -2.61 18.89 -7.21
CA GLU A 50 -2.12 18.19 -8.40
C GLU A 50 -1.17 17.03 -8.03
N GLU A 51 -0.32 17.22 -7.02
CA GLU A 51 0.60 16.18 -6.54
C GLU A 51 -0.18 15.06 -5.83
N PHE A 52 -1.23 15.39 -5.07
CA PHE A 52 -2.15 14.38 -4.51
C PHE A 52 -2.82 13.55 -5.61
N ILE A 53 -3.36 14.21 -6.64
CA ILE A 53 -4.01 13.53 -7.78
C ILE A 53 -3.02 12.63 -8.52
N LYS A 54 -1.78 13.10 -8.71
CA LYS A 54 -0.72 12.32 -9.36
C LYS A 54 -0.37 11.08 -8.54
N THR A 55 -0.17 11.20 -7.22
CA THR A 55 0.10 10.07 -6.33
C THR A 55 -1.07 9.07 -6.33
N ALA A 56 -2.32 9.54 -6.29
CA ALA A 56 -3.50 8.68 -6.37
C ALA A 56 -3.56 7.86 -7.67
N LYS A 57 -3.24 8.48 -8.82
CA LYS A 57 -3.18 7.78 -10.12
C LYS A 57 -2.07 6.71 -10.17
N ILE A 58 -0.92 6.98 -9.54
CA ILE A 58 0.16 5.99 -9.44
C ILE A 58 -0.30 4.79 -8.61
N ILE A 59 -0.92 5.05 -7.45
CA ILE A 59 -1.49 4.01 -6.58
C ILE A 59 -2.53 3.19 -7.35
N GLU A 60 -3.43 3.83 -8.08
CA GLU A 60 -4.47 3.15 -8.88
C GLU A 60 -3.84 2.16 -9.88
N ASN A 61 -2.83 2.59 -10.63
CA ASN A 61 -2.15 1.73 -11.60
C ASN A 61 -1.44 0.54 -10.94
N LYS A 62 -0.76 0.78 -9.81
CA LYS A 62 -0.06 -0.27 -9.06
C LYS A 62 -1.03 -1.27 -8.43
N VAL A 63 -2.17 -0.80 -7.90
CA VAL A 63 -3.24 -1.67 -7.39
C VAL A 63 -3.81 -2.55 -8.50
N LYS A 64 -4.06 -1.99 -9.69
CA LYS A 64 -4.55 -2.77 -10.84
C LYS A 64 -3.56 -3.85 -11.28
N ASP A 65 -2.28 -3.52 -11.35
CA ASP A 65 -1.24 -4.51 -11.67
C ASP A 65 -1.12 -5.58 -10.57
N LEU A 66 -1.11 -5.19 -9.29
CA LEU A 66 -1.05 -6.12 -8.17
C LEU A 66 -2.26 -7.08 -8.18
N ALA A 67 -3.47 -6.56 -8.43
CA ALA A 67 -4.67 -7.38 -8.55
C ALA A 67 -4.56 -8.38 -9.71
N ARG A 68 -4.02 -7.96 -10.87
CA ARG A 68 -3.73 -8.85 -12.00
C ARG A 68 -2.74 -9.94 -11.60
N ARG A 69 -1.61 -9.60 -10.97
CA ARG A 69 -0.59 -10.55 -10.50
C ARG A 69 -1.18 -11.59 -9.54
N ILE A 70 -2.04 -11.16 -8.60
CA ILE A 70 -2.75 -12.07 -7.68
C ILE A 70 -3.67 -13.01 -8.45
N GLN A 71 -4.49 -12.49 -9.36
CA GLN A 71 -5.46 -13.29 -10.14
C GLN A 71 -4.78 -14.30 -11.07
N CYS A 72 -3.63 -13.95 -11.63
CA CYS A 72 -2.84 -14.82 -12.50
C CYS A 72 -1.96 -15.82 -11.72
N GLY A 73 -1.93 -15.76 -10.38
CA GLY A 73 -1.09 -16.63 -9.55
C GLY A 73 0.41 -16.33 -9.66
N GLU A 74 0.77 -15.11 -10.03
CA GLU A 74 2.16 -14.67 -10.19
C GLU A 74 2.84 -14.38 -8.84
N LEU A 75 2.08 -14.37 -7.74
CA LEU A 75 2.59 -14.16 -6.37
C LEU A 75 2.59 -15.46 -5.58
N ASN A 76 3.72 -15.74 -4.92
CA ASN A 76 3.82 -16.84 -3.97
C ASN A 76 3.14 -16.44 -2.65
N LEU A 77 1.89 -16.88 -2.45
CA LEU A 77 1.08 -16.67 -1.24
C LEU A 77 0.86 -17.96 -0.43
N ASN A 78 1.64 -19.00 -0.73
CA ASN A 78 1.59 -20.32 -0.09
C ASN A 78 2.55 -20.40 1.10
#